data_AF-A0A945L201-F1
#
_entry.id   AF-A0A945L201-F1
#
_cell.length_a   1.000
_cell.length_b   1.000
_cell.length_c   1.000
_cell.angle_alpha   90.00
_cell.angle_beta   90.00
_cell.angle_gamma   90.00
#
_symmetry.space_group_name_H-M   'P 1'
#
loop_
_entity.id
_entity.type
_entity.pdbx_description
1 polymer ?
#
loop_
_entity_poly.entity_id
_entity_poly.type
_entity_poly.pdbx_seq_one_letter_code
_entity_poly.pdbx_strand_id
1 'polypeptide(L)'
;MFSTSFTLSRFVLAALVSMILLSGCGQKEAGEKSSGKPVFLYSNYYNAEGENRYPADGNFSEIMKEFSKDFQVRVHADALTAEALSDVQVVFIANPNDKAVDGFPTPPHVSAADIEMLTLYVKNGGGLITSHNQANHNLETVAMNRLLGRFGIQITDDFTGPKAIRIPEDTPVVGGFLWAYIIGDSIKIDSTHAASPHAIVTNDLSQKPLVGEDNAEGILMAGAGLGRGRVMVTTDSGWFLNAALNGEEAGGVVIENNDNREIARRLARWVGGM
;
A
#
# COMPACT_ATOMS: atom_id res chain seq x y z
N MET A 1 74.36 64.98 3.54
CA MET A 1 74.72 64.53 4.90
C MET A 1 73.47 63.97 5.55
N PHE A 2 73.47 62.66 5.84
CA PHE A 2 72.53 61.83 6.65
C PHE A 2 71.01 61.98 6.37
N SER A 3 70.15 60.97 6.38
CA SER A 3 70.20 59.50 6.48
C SER A 3 68.73 59.04 6.43
N THR A 4 68.46 57.88 5.80
CA THR A 4 67.38 56.89 6.11
C THR A 4 65.91 57.32 6.08
N SER A 5 64.89 56.56 5.66
CA SER A 5 64.69 55.19 5.17
C SER A 5 63.18 55.09 4.78
N PHE A 6 62.82 54.48 3.65
CA PHE A 6 62.13 53.16 3.55
C PHE A 6 60.84 53.03 4.41
N THR A 7 59.64 52.64 3.93
CA THR A 7 59.23 52.01 2.67
C THR A 7 57.69 51.89 2.58
N LEU A 8 57.19 51.82 1.34
CA LEU A 8 56.08 50.98 0.81
C LEU A 8 54.67 51.17 1.43
N SER A 9 53.56 51.09 0.70
CA SER A 9 53.19 50.47 -0.58
C SER A 9 51.72 50.89 -0.80
N ARG A 10 51.11 51.01 -1.98
CA ARG A 10 51.46 51.04 -3.40
C ARG A 10 50.10 51.27 -4.10
N PHE A 11 50.08 52.20 -5.06
CA PHE A 11 49.24 52.26 -6.28
C PHE A 11 47.69 52.15 -6.15
N VAL A 12 46.85 53.17 -6.45
CA VAL A 12 46.62 53.90 -7.73
C VAL A 12 46.05 52.92 -8.78
N LEU A 13 44.88 53.06 -9.44
CA LEU A 13 44.09 54.21 -9.90
C LEU A 13 42.73 53.71 -10.47
N ALA A 14 41.79 54.65 -10.66
CA ALA A 14 40.78 54.75 -11.74
C ALA A 14 39.62 53.73 -11.77
N ALA A 15 38.39 54.12 -11.47
CA ALA A 15 37.43 54.91 -12.28
C ALA A 15 36.72 54.09 -13.37
N LEU A 16 35.39 53.88 -13.24
CA LEU A 16 34.38 54.31 -14.21
C LEU A 16 32.95 53.91 -13.78
N VAL A 17 32.02 54.72 -14.29
CA VAL A 17 30.55 54.71 -14.24
C VAL A 17 29.93 53.36 -14.62
N SER A 18 28.78 53.00 -14.01
CA SER A 18 27.77 52.17 -14.69
C SER A 18 26.35 52.44 -14.18
N MET A 19 25.54 52.99 -15.09
CA MET A 19 24.09 52.83 -15.16
C MET A 19 23.72 51.36 -14.97
N ILE A 20 22.89 51.03 -13.98
CA ILE A 20 22.31 49.70 -13.84
C ILE A 20 20.99 49.69 -14.62
N LEU A 21 21.00 48.96 -15.72
CA LEU A 21 19.84 48.50 -16.47
C LEU A 21 19.03 47.53 -15.59
N LEU A 22 17.75 47.85 -15.42
CA LEU A 22 16.72 46.94 -14.91
C LEU A 22 16.43 45.89 -15.99
N SER A 23 17.08 44.74 -15.88
CA SER A 23 16.77 43.53 -16.65
C SER A 23 16.62 42.34 -15.71
N GLY A 24 15.37 41.89 -15.55
CA GLY A 24 14.95 40.52 -15.29
C GLY A 24 15.74 39.66 -14.29
N CYS A 25 15.30 39.66 -13.04
CA CYS A 25 15.14 38.39 -12.33
C CYS A 25 13.66 38.21 -12.10
N GLY A 26 13.03 37.37 -12.93
CA GLY A 26 11.69 36.87 -12.66
C GLY A 26 11.63 36.38 -11.22
N GLN A 27 10.62 36.86 -10.50
CA GLN A 27 10.17 36.19 -9.30
C GLN A 27 9.93 34.74 -9.72
N LYS A 28 10.80 33.82 -9.28
CA LYS A 28 10.39 32.44 -9.13
C LYS A 28 9.23 32.50 -8.17
N GLU A 29 8.01 32.44 -8.71
CA GLU A 29 6.86 31.98 -7.96
C GLU A 29 7.34 30.76 -7.20
N ALA A 30 7.35 30.89 -5.88
CA ALA A 30 7.59 29.76 -5.01
C ALA A 30 6.54 28.74 -5.39
N GLY A 31 6.97 27.74 -6.17
CA GLY A 31 6.15 26.58 -6.49
C GLY A 31 5.55 26.12 -5.17
N GLU A 32 4.23 26.15 -5.12
CA GLU A 32 3.44 25.60 -4.05
C GLU A 32 4.10 24.26 -3.67
N LYS A 33 4.60 24.14 -2.42
CA LYS A 33 5.08 22.85 -1.94
C LYS A 33 3.93 21.90 -2.20
N SER A 34 4.12 20.94 -3.10
CA SER A 34 3.21 19.80 -3.19
C SER A 34 3.02 19.30 -1.77
N SER A 35 1.80 18.93 -1.41
CA SER A 35 1.31 18.81 -0.01
C SER A 35 2.11 17.91 0.97
N GLY A 36 3.32 17.46 0.63
CA GLY A 36 4.27 16.78 1.51
C GLY A 36 3.88 15.36 1.86
N LYS A 37 2.71 14.91 1.43
CA LYS A 37 2.19 13.57 1.71
C LYS A 37 2.93 12.52 0.87
N PRO A 38 3.30 11.38 1.45
CA PRO A 38 3.79 10.24 0.71
C PRO A 38 2.72 9.72 -0.26
N VAL A 39 3.14 9.12 -1.37
CA VAL A 39 2.23 8.62 -2.40
C VAL A 39 1.75 7.21 -2.05
N PHE A 40 0.43 7.00 -2.13
CA PHE A 40 -0.21 5.70 -2.06
C PHE A 40 -0.79 5.37 -3.44
N LEU A 41 -0.28 4.33 -4.08
CA LEU A 41 -0.70 3.90 -5.40
C LEU A 41 -1.64 2.71 -5.28
N TYR A 42 -2.90 2.89 -5.70
CA TYR A 42 -3.78 1.78 -6.04
C TYR A 42 -3.46 1.30 -7.46
N SER A 43 -2.95 0.08 -7.59
CA SER A 43 -2.62 -0.49 -8.89
C SER A 43 -3.79 -1.29 -9.45
N ASN A 44 -4.30 -0.86 -10.60
CA ASN A 44 -5.24 -1.62 -11.41
C ASN A 44 -4.55 -2.57 -12.40
N TYR A 45 -3.22 -2.63 -12.41
CA TYR A 45 -2.46 -3.34 -13.46
C TYR A 45 -2.79 -4.83 -13.55
N TYR A 46 -3.07 -5.47 -12.41
CA TYR A 46 -3.41 -6.90 -12.33
C TYR A 46 -4.92 -7.17 -12.32
N ASN A 47 -5.75 -6.14 -12.54
CA ASN A 47 -7.19 -6.29 -12.61
C ASN A 47 -7.65 -6.40 -14.07
N ALA A 48 -8.62 -7.27 -14.33
CA ALA A 48 -9.19 -7.43 -15.64
C ALA A 48 -9.99 -6.18 -16.04
N GLU A 49 -9.85 -5.75 -17.29
CA GLU A 49 -10.74 -4.73 -17.83
C GLU A 49 -12.20 -5.24 -17.79
N GLY A 50 -13.14 -4.36 -17.46
CA GLY A 50 -14.55 -4.70 -17.28
C GLY A 50 -14.89 -5.30 -15.91
N GLU A 51 -13.89 -5.61 -15.07
CA GLU A 51 -14.13 -5.98 -13.67
C GLU A 51 -14.44 -4.75 -12.81
N ASN A 52 -15.60 -4.75 -12.15
CA ASN A 52 -16.12 -3.59 -11.42
C ASN A 52 -16.39 -3.88 -9.93
N ARG A 53 -15.86 -4.98 -9.38
CA ARG A 53 -16.02 -5.30 -7.96
C ARG A 53 -15.30 -4.31 -7.04
N TYR A 54 -14.05 -3.97 -7.35
CA TYR A 54 -13.19 -3.15 -6.49
C TYR A 54 -12.62 -1.89 -7.18
N PRO A 55 -13.40 -1.09 -7.94
CA PRO A 55 -12.89 0.14 -8.53
C PRO A 55 -12.61 1.18 -7.44
N ALA A 56 -11.45 1.82 -7.53
CA ALA A 56 -10.98 2.82 -6.58
C ALA A 56 -11.90 4.05 -6.46
N ASP A 57 -12.58 4.43 -7.54
CA ASP A 57 -13.56 5.52 -7.61
C ASP A 57 -15.02 5.05 -7.47
N GLY A 58 -15.24 3.74 -7.34
CA GLY A 58 -16.55 3.13 -7.08
C GLY A 58 -16.61 2.53 -5.69
N ASN A 59 -16.72 1.20 -5.59
CA ASN A 59 -16.92 0.50 -4.32
C ASN A 59 -15.79 0.63 -3.31
N PHE A 60 -14.61 1.12 -3.70
CA PHE A 60 -13.49 1.42 -2.79
C PHE A 60 -13.29 2.94 -2.56
N SER A 61 -14.17 3.80 -3.09
CA SER A 61 -14.00 5.26 -2.99
C SER A 61 -13.89 5.76 -1.55
N GLU A 62 -14.62 5.16 -0.61
CA GLU A 62 -14.59 5.56 0.79
C GLU A 62 -13.26 5.21 1.47
N ILE A 63 -12.65 4.05 1.16
CA ILE A 63 -11.32 3.74 1.68
C ILE A 63 -10.23 4.60 1.01
N MET A 64 -10.36 4.88 -0.29
CA MET A 64 -9.42 5.79 -0.96
C MET A 64 -9.46 7.19 -0.34
N LYS A 65 -10.66 7.67 0.02
CA LYS A 65 -10.84 8.91 0.76
C LYS A 65 -10.19 8.83 2.16
N GLU A 66 -10.30 7.71 2.85
CA GLU A 66 -9.64 7.51 4.15
C GLU A 66 -8.11 7.58 4.01
N PHE A 67 -7.52 6.87 3.03
CA PHE A 67 -6.08 6.92 2.76
C PHE A 67 -5.62 8.33 2.36
N SER A 68 -6.44 9.09 1.63
CA SER A 68 -6.11 10.46 1.22
C SER A 68 -5.87 11.43 2.39
N LYS A 69 -6.30 11.07 3.60
CA LYS A 69 -6.00 11.87 4.81
C LYS A 69 -4.50 11.92 5.10
N ASP A 70 -3.77 10.84 4.85
CA ASP A 70 -2.33 10.74 5.13
C ASP A 70 -1.46 10.67 3.87
N PHE A 71 -2.02 10.23 2.75
CA PHE A 71 -1.30 10.00 1.51
C PHE A 71 -1.79 10.88 0.35
N GLN A 72 -0.94 11.09 -0.65
CA GLN A 72 -1.39 11.44 -1.99
C GLN A 72 -1.83 10.14 -2.68
N VAL A 73 -3.13 9.91 -2.80
CA VAL A 73 -3.66 8.71 -3.46
C VAL A 73 -3.59 8.87 -4.97
N ARG A 74 -3.01 7.89 -5.66
CA ARG A 74 -2.97 7.76 -7.11
C ARG A 74 -3.57 6.42 -7.53
N VAL A 75 -4.13 6.40 -8.72
CA VAL A 75 -4.72 5.20 -9.32
C VAL A 75 -4.22 5.14 -10.76
N HIS A 76 -3.63 4.03 -11.18
CA HIS A 76 -3.35 3.77 -12.59
C HIS A 76 -3.28 2.27 -12.89
N ALA A 77 -3.39 1.95 -14.18
CA ALA A 77 -3.31 0.59 -14.71
C ALA A 77 -1.97 0.32 -15.43
N ASP A 78 -1.00 1.25 -15.36
CA ASP A 78 0.32 1.02 -15.94
C ASP A 78 1.13 -0.03 -15.16
N ALA A 79 2.03 -0.73 -15.87
CA ALA A 79 2.95 -1.68 -15.26
C ALA A 79 3.78 -1.04 -14.15
N LEU A 80 4.02 -1.81 -13.08
CA LEU A 80 4.76 -1.34 -11.91
C LEU A 80 6.27 -1.37 -12.21
N THR A 81 6.78 -0.40 -12.96
CA THR A 81 8.22 -0.29 -13.23
C THR A 81 8.94 0.50 -12.13
N ALA A 82 10.28 0.48 -12.15
CA ALA A 82 11.08 1.28 -11.22
C ALA A 82 10.78 2.80 -11.34
N GLU A 83 10.53 3.27 -12.56
CA GLU A 83 10.15 4.66 -12.83
C GLU A 83 8.77 4.97 -12.25
N ALA A 84 7.78 4.11 -12.49
CA ALA A 84 6.42 4.26 -11.99
C ALA A 84 6.36 4.26 -10.45
N LEU A 85 7.27 3.53 -9.79
CA LEU A 85 7.34 3.44 -8.33
C LEU A 85 8.33 4.41 -7.67
N SER A 86 9.03 5.24 -8.44
CA SER A 86 10.16 6.04 -7.95
C SER A 86 9.79 7.04 -6.83
N ASP A 87 8.55 7.54 -6.80
CA ASP A 87 8.02 8.42 -5.76
C ASP A 87 6.88 7.79 -4.94
N VAL A 88 6.62 6.49 -5.13
CA VAL A 88 5.54 5.75 -4.49
C VAL A 88 5.98 5.17 -3.16
N GLN A 89 5.31 5.55 -2.06
CA GLN A 89 5.61 5.02 -0.71
C GLN A 89 4.88 3.71 -0.42
N VAL A 90 3.64 3.57 -0.88
CA VAL A 90 2.85 2.35 -0.70
C VAL A 90 2.20 1.97 -2.02
N VAL A 91 2.33 0.70 -2.41
CA VAL A 91 1.56 0.08 -3.50
C VAL A 91 0.48 -0.79 -2.89
N PHE A 92 -0.75 -0.66 -3.38
CA PHE A 92 -1.87 -1.51 -3.04
C PHE A 92 -2.36 -2.26 -4.28
N ILE A 93 -2.32 -3.59 -4.21
CA ILE A 93 -2.87 -4.51 -5.20
C ILE A 93 -4.08 -5.19 -4.57
N ALA A 94 -5.27 -4.92 -5.10
CA ALA A 94 -6.52 -5.48 -4.58
C ALA A 94 -7.10 -6.51 -5.55
N ASN A 95 -7.25 -7.73 -5.04
CA ASN A 95 -7.88 -8.88 -5.67
C ASN A 95 -7.51 -9.04 -7.16
N PRO A 96 -6.22 -9.29 -7.47
CA PRO A 96 -5.76 -9.48 -8.85
C PRO A 96 -6.53 -10.62 -9.52
N ASN A 97 -6.84 -10.47 -10.81
CA ASN A 97 -7.75 -11.37 -11.51
C ASN A 97 -7.01 -12.50 -12.22
N ASP A 98 -7.51 -13.73 -12.07
CA ASP A 98 -6.99 -14.89 -12.82
C ASP A 98 -7.42 -14.84 -14.28
N LYS A 99 -8.68 -14.46 -14.52
CA LYS A 99 -9.33 -14.47 -15.83
C LYS A 99 -9.97 -13.13 -16.14
N ALA A 100 -10.07 -12.84 -17.43
CA ALA A 100 -10.83 -11.72 -17.95
C ALA A 100 -12.34 -11.93 -17.78
N VAL A 101 -13.09 -10.83 -17.75
CA VAL A 101 -14.51 -10.84 -18.08
C VAL A 101 -14.65 -11.16 -19.57
N ASP A 102 -15.69 -11.90 -19.95
CA ASP A 102 -15.93 -12.27 -21.35
C ASP A 102 -15.89 -11.04 -22.27
N GLY A 103 -15.09 -11.12 -23.34
CA GLY A 103 -14.91 -10.02 -24.30
C GLY A 103 -13.80 -9.03 -23.97
N PHE A 104 -13.11 -9.17 -22.83
CA PHE A 104 -11.97 -8.33 -22.44
C PHE A 104 -10.62 -9.07 -22.53
N PRO A 105 -9.49 -8.35 -22.61
CA PRO A 105 -8.17 -8.96 -22.59
C PRO A 105 -7.88 -9.68 -21.28
N THR A 106 -7.10 -10.76 -21.33
CA THR A 106 -6.56 -11.44 -20.14
C THR A 106 -5.77 -10.44 -19.29
N PRO A 107 -6.06 -10.32 -17.98
CA PRO A 107 -5.28 -9.47 -17.10
C PRO A 107 -3.82 -9.93 -17.03
N PRO A 108 -2.86 -9.01 -16.87
CA PRO A 108 -1.49 -9.37 -16.51
C PRO A 108 -1.49 -10.22 -15.23
N HIS A 109 -0.72 -11.30 -15.23
CA HIS A 109 -0.36 -12.03 -14.02
C HIS A 109 1.04 -11.61 -13.59
N VAL A 110 1.35 -11.76 -12.29
CA VAL A 110 2.67 -11.42 -11.77
C VAL A 110 3.76 -12.20 -12.50
N SER A 111 4.61 -11.47 -13.22
CA SER A 111 5.73 -12.04 -13.96
C SER A 111 6.97 -12.18 -13.07
N ALA A 112 8.00 -12.89 -13.56
CA ALA A 112 9.30 -12.94 -12.87
C ALA A 112 9.94 -11.54 -12.73
N ALA A 113 9.72 -10.65 -13.71
CA ALA A 113 10.21 -9.28 -13.66
C ALA A 113 9.50 -8.47 -12.56
N ASP A 114 8.18 -8.64 -12.43
CA ASP A 114 7.40 -8.01 -11.35
C ASP A 114 7.87 -8.48 -9.98
N ILE A 115 8.15 -9.77 -9.83
CA ILE A 115 8.66 -10.35 -8.57
C ILE A 115 9.96 -9.67 -8.16
N GLU A 116 10.94 -9.59 -9.06
CA GLU A 116 12.23 -8.97 -8.75
C GLU A 116 12.07 -7.47 -8.45
N MET A 117 11.27 -6.77 -9.25
CA MET A 117 11.03 -5.33 -9.10
C MET A 117 10.31 -5.02 -7.77
N LEU A 118 9.18 -5.68 -7.47
CA LEU A 118 8.42 -5.47 -6.24
C LEU A 118 9.20 -5.91 -4.99
N THR A 119 9.97 -6.99 -5.09
CA THR A 119 10.87 -7.40 -4.00
C THR A 119 11.92 -6.33 -3.71
N LEU A 120 12.54 -5.77 -4.76
CA LEU A 120 13.54 -4.72 -4.63
C LEU A 120 12.92 -3.40 -4.11
N TYR A 121 11.74 -3.05 -4.61
CA TYR A 121 10.95 -1.90 -4.14
C TYR A 121 10.73 -1.97 -2.62
N VAL A 122 10.22 -3.11 -2.13
CA VAL A 122 10.03 -3.33 -0.69
C VAL A 122 11.36 -3.29 0.04
N LYS A 123 12.38 -4.01 -0.44
CA LYS A 123 13.72 -4.01 0.19
C LYS A 123 14.27 -2.60 0.39
N ASN A 124 14.00 -1.69 -0.54
CA ASN A 124 14.47 -0.31 -0.52
C ASN A 124 13.66 0.64 0.36
N GLY A 125 12.54 0.22 0.94
CA GLY A 125 11.71 1.04 1.83
C GLY A 125 10.28 1.24 1.34
N GLY A 126 9.91 0.66 0.20
CA GLY A 126 8.53 0.66 -0.29
C GLY A 126 7.63 -0.20 0.59
N GLY A 127 6.37 0.20 0.70
CA GLY A 127 5.32 -0.55 1.34
C GLY A 127 4.48 -1.32 0.32
N LEU A 128 4.21 -2.61 0.55
CA LEU A 128 3.34 -3.40 -0.31
C LEU A 128 2.13 -3.91 0.48
N ILE A 129 0.93 -3.59 0.00
CA ILE A 129 -0.33 -4.14 0.49
C ILE A 129 -0.91 -5.02 -0.61
N THR A 130 -1.23 -6.26 -0.27
CA THR A 130 -1.99 -7.16 -1.14
C THR A 130 -3.25 -7.62 -0.42
N SER A 131 -4.38 -7.49 -1.09
CA SER A 131 -5.67 -7.89 -0.56
C SER A 131 -6.27 -8.92 -1.51
N HIS A 132 -6.78 -10.01 -0.97
CA HIS A 132 -7.27 -11.14 -1.76
C HIS A 132 -8.73 -11.42 -1.41
N ASN A 133 -9.50 -12.04 -2.28
CA ASN A 133 -10.86 -12.53 -1.98
C ASN A 133 -11.22 -13.65 -2.95
N GLN A 134 -11.17 -14.89 -2.46
CA GLN A 134 -11.38 -16.08 -3.29
C GLN A 134 -12.85 -16.52 -3.38
N ALA A 135 -13.78 -15.87 -2.66
CA ALA A 135 -15.19 -16.27 -2.63
C ALA A 135 -15.90 -16.26 -4.00
N ASN A 136 -15.30 -15.61 -5.00
CA ASN A 136 -15.83 -15.49 -6.35
C ASN A 136 -14.98 -16.22 -7.42
N HIS A 137 -14.01 -17.05 -7.03
CA HIS A 137 -13.23 -17.95 -7.90
C HIS A 137 -12.50 -17.30 -9.11
N ASN A 138 -12.23 -15.99 -9.06
CA ASN A 138 -11.46 -15.27 -10.09
C ASN A 138 -10.28 -14.50 -9.50
N LEU A 139 -9.74 -14.98 -8.38
CA LEU A 139 -8.51 -14.45 -7.79
C LEU A 139 -7.31 -15.19 -8.39
N GLU A 140 -6.30 -14.43 -8.83
CA GLU A 140 -5.02 -14.99 -9.25
C GLU A 140 -4.18 -15.32 -8.00
N THR A 141 -4.03 -16.61 -7.69
CA THR A 141 -3.28 -17.06 -6.50
C THR A 141 -1.92 -17.67 -6.83
N VAL A 142 -1.71 -18.17 -8.06
CA VAL A 142 -0.52 -18.93 -8.42
C VAL A 142 0.70 -18.03 -8.55
N ALA A 143 0.61 -16.98 -9.36
CA ALA A 143 1.69 -16.03 -9.58
C ALA A 143 1.84 -15.09 -8.38
N MET A 144 0.73 -14.68 -7.74
CA MET A 144 0.76 -13.96 -6.47
C MET A 144 1.51 -14.72 -5.38
N ASN A 145 1.28 -16.02 -5.20
CA ASN A 145 2.03 -16.81 -4.22
C ASN A 145 3.53 -16.89 -4.52
N ARG A 146 3.96 -16.75 -5.79
CA ARG A 146 5.39 -16.64 -6.13
C ARG A 146 5.99 -15.32 -5.64
N LEU A 147 5.26 -14.22 -5.73
CA LEU A 147 5.66 -12.94 -5.14
C LEU A 147 5.65 -13.01 -3.61
N LEU A 148 4.55 -13.48 -3.01
CA LEU A 148 4.42 -13.56 -1.55
C LEU A 148 5.46 -14.50 -0.92
N GLY A 149 5.86 -15.54 -1.65
CA GLY A 149 6.95 -16.43 -1.26
C GLY A 149 8.29 -15.71 -1.04
N ARG A 150 8.53 -14.55 -1.68
CA ARG A 150 9.71 -13.70 -1.41
C ARG A 150 9.70 -13.07 -0.02
N PHE A 151 8.57 -13.14 0.66
CA PHE A 151 8.35 -12.64 2.01
C PHE A 151 8.02 -13.77 3.00
N GLY A 152 8.07 -15.03 2.56
CA GLY A 152 7.70 -16.18 3.38
C GLY A 152 6.20 -16.27 3.67
N ILE A 153 5.35 -15.73 2.79
CA ILE A 153 3.88 -15.73 2.93
C ILE A 153 3.29 -16.56 1.79
N GLN A 154 2.25 -17.35 2.08
CA GLN A 154 1.49 -18.10 1.10
C GLN A 154 0.00 -18.09 1.43
N ILE A 155 -0.84 -17.82 0.44
CA ILE A 155 -2.30 -17.96 0.50
C ILE A 155 -2.67 -19.41 0.19
N THR A 156 -3.63 -19.95 0.92
CA THR A 156 -4.13 -21.32 0.80
C THR A 156 -5.64 -21.34 0.54
N ASP A 157 -6.15 -22.44 -0.01
CA ASP A 157 -7.59 -22.60 -0.28
C ASP A 157 -8.38 -23.07 0.97
N ASP A 158 -8.01 -22.58 2.15
CA ASP A 158 -8.68 -22.89 3.42
C ASP A 158 -9.58 -21.70 3.81
N PHE A 159 -10.90 -21.91 3.83
CA PHE A 159 -11.88 -20.81 3.85
C PHE A 159 -12.39 -20.43 5.24
N THR A 160 -12.60 -19.13 5.45
CA THR A 160 -13.31 -18.57 6.61
C THR A 160 -14.43 -17.65 6.11
N GLY A 161 -15.65 -17.87 6.61
CA GLY A 161 -16.81 -17.05 6.32
C GLY A 161 -16.83 -15.71 7.08
N PRO A 162 -17.89 -14.90 6.89
CA PRO A 162 -17.96 -13.56 7.46
C PRO A 162 -17.98 -13.55 8.99
N LYS A 163 -17.18 -12.67 9.60
CA LYS A 163 -16.99 -12.57 11.04
C LYS A 163 -16.80 -11.13 11.49
N ALA A 164 -17.41 -10.81 12.64
CA ALA A 164 -17.07 -9.61 13.40
C ALA A 164 -15.93 -9.97 14.38
N ILE A 165 -14.68 -9.78 13.95
CA ILE A 165 -13.50 -10.23 14.68
C ILE A 165 -13.02 -9.13 15.62
N ARG A 166 -13.13 -9.35 16.93
CA ARG A 166 -12.43 -8.54 17.92
C ARG A 166 -10.95 -8.94 17.89
N ILE A 167 -10.10 -8.02 17.44
CA ILE A 167 -8.65 -8.21 17.41
C ILE A 167 -8.11 -8.15 18.85
N PRO A 168 -7.25 -9.09 19.30
CA PRO A 168 -6.67 -9.06 20.64
C PRO A 168 -6.00 -7.71 20.96
N GLU A 169 -6.21 -7.21 22.18
CA GLU A 169 -5.73 -5.89 22.64
C GLU A 169 -4.20 -5.71 22.52
N ASP A 170 -3.44 -6.79 22.62
CA ASP A 170 -1.99 -6.80 22.52
C ASP A 170 -1.46 -6.87 21.08
N THR A 171 -2.34 -6.96 20.09
CA THR A 171 -1.96 -6.94 18.66
C THR A 171 -1.38 -5.57 18.31
N PRO A 172 -0.13 -5.48 17.83
CA PRO A 172 0.46 -4.21 17.43
C PRO A 172 -0.37 -3.51 16.34
N VAL A 173 -0.37 -2.18 16.36
CA VAL A 173 -1.03 -1.29 15.36
C VAL A 173 -2.57 -1.29 15.45
N VAL A 174 -3.22 -2.45 15.58
CA VAL A 174 -4.67 -2.61 15.39
C VAL A 174 -5.39 -3.37 16.53
N GLY A 175 -4.73 -3.63 17.66
CA GLY A 175 -5.34 -4.31 18.80
C GLY A 175 -6.57 -3.60 19.37
N GLY A 176 -7.54 -4.38 19.85
CA GLY A 176 -8.80 -3.91 20.45
C GLY A 176 -9.90 -3.57 19.44
N PHE A 177 -9.56 -3.39 18.16
CA PHE A 177 -10.52 -3.04 17.13
C PHE A 177 -11.42 -4.20 16.71
N LEU A 178 -12.62 -3.87 16.27
CA LEU A 178 -13.57 -4.78 15.64
C LEU A 178 -13.36 -4.76 14.12
N TRP A 179 -12.81 -5.84 13.58
CA TRP A 179 -12.68 -6.03 12.15
C TRP A 179 -13.91 -6.71 11.58
N ALA A 180 -14.61 -6.04 10.67
CA ALA A 180 -15.63 -6.67 9.83
C ALA A 180 -14.94 -7.42 8.68
N TYR A 181 -14.66 -8.70 8.93
CA TYR A 181 -14.11 -9.64 7.96
C TYR A 181 -15.27 -10.25 7.15
N ILE A 182 -15.24 -10.12 5.82
CA ILE A 182 -16.35 -10.51 4.96
C ILE A 182 -16.21 -11.96 4.51
N ILE A 183 -15.15 -12.32 3.81
CA ILE A 183 -14.90 -13.71 3.42
C ILE A 183 -13.50 -13.83 2.83
N GLY A 184 -12.84 -14.95 3.07
CA GLY A 184 -11.53 -15.16 2.49
C GLY A 184 -10.90 -16.50 2.79
N ASP A 185 -9.71 -16.63 2.21
CA ASP A 185 -8.79 -17.74 2.38
C ASP A 185 -8.04 -17.66 3.73
N SER A 186 -7.05 -18.54 3.88
CA SER A 186 -6.07 -18.50 4.97
C SER A 186 -4.67 -18.26 4.45
N ILE A 187 -3.79 -17.84 5.35
CA ILE A 187 -2.37 -17.61 5.10
C ILE A 187 -1.54 -18.62 5.90
N LYS A 188 -0.51 -19.16 5.25
CA LYS A 188 0.63 -19.84 5.86
C LYS A 188 1.86 -18.95 5.81
N ILE A 189 2.69 -19.03 6.85
CA ILE A 189 3.95 -18.29 6.94
C ILE A 189 5.12 -19.24 7.20
N ASP A 190 6.26 -18.94 6.57
CA ASP A 190 7.55 -19.53 6.92
C ASP A 190 8.24 -18.63 7.95
N SER A 191 8.05 -18.95 9.24
CA SER A 191 8.64 -18.21 10.36
C SER A 191 10.17 -18.15 10.36
N THR A 192 10.85 -19.00 9.58
CA THR A 192 12.31 -19.00 9.44
C THR A 192 12.81 -18.12 8.30
N HIS A 193 11.90 -17.59 7.48
CA HIS A 193 12.23 -16.78 6.33
C HIS A 193 12.88 -15.45 6.75
N ALA A 194 13.88 -15.00 5.98
CA ALA A 194 14.65 -13.78 6.29
C ALA A 194 13.79 -12.50 6.35
N ALA A 195 12.62 -12.50 5.70
CA ALA A 195 11.66 -11.41 5.75
C ALA A 195 10.80 -11.38 7.04
N SER A 196 11.06 -12.27 7.99
CA SER A 196 10.38 -12.33 9.30
C SER A 196 8.86 -12.20 9.22
N PRO A 197 8.18 -13.06 8.43
CA PRO A 197 6.72 -13.01 8.35
C PRO A 197 6.08 -13.35 9.69
N HIS A 198 4.97 -12.72 10.00
CA HIS A 198 4.22 -12.89 11.24
C HIS A 198 2.72 -12.72 11.00
N ALA A 199 1.91 -13.35 11.84
CA ALA A 199 0.48 -13.11 11.86
C ALA A 199 0.19 -11.72 12.45
N ILE A 200 -0.70 -10.96 11.80
CA ILE A 200 -1.32 -9.75 12.37
C ILE A 200 -2.67 -10.15 12.97
N VAL A 201 -3.48 -10.92 12.22
CA VAL A 201 -4.75 -11.48 12.71
C VAL A 201 -4.80 -12.96 12.39
N THR A 202 -4.92 -13.78 13.43
CA THR A 202 -5.21 -15.23 13.34
C THR A 202 -6.70 -15.45 13.50
N ASN A 203 -7.26 -16.45 12.81
CA ASN A 203 -8.66 -16.78 12.95
C ASN A 203 -8.95 -17.38 14.34
N ASP A 204 -9.62 -16.61 15.19
CA ASP A 204 -10.13 -17.10 16.47
C ASP A 204 -11.40 -17.93 16.27
N LEU A 205 -11.28 -19.25 16.42
CA LEU A 205 -12.37 -20.20 16.21
C LEU A 205 -13.50 -20.11 17.26
N SER A 206 -13.28 -19.40 18.36
CA SER A 206 -14.31 -19.14 19.38
C SER A 206 -15.30 -18.07 18.92
N GLN A 207 -14.83 -17.10 18.12
CA GLN A 207 -15.69 -16.16 17.41
C GLN A 207 -16.27 -16.92 16.22
N LYS A 208 -17.60 -17.05 16.11
CA LYS A 208 -18.23 -17.85 15.06
C LYS A 208 -18.52 -17.02 13.80
N PRO A 209 -18.50 -17.64 12.59
CA PRO A 209 -19.08 -17.02 11.40
C PRO A 209 -20.51 -16.53 11.67
N LEU A 210 -20.85 -15.39 11.10
CA LEU A 210 -22.19 -14.82 11.18
C LEU A 210 -23.17 -15.56 10.28
N VAL A 211 -22.66 -16.14 9.18
CA VAL A 211 -23.40 -16.97 8.22
C VAL A 211 -22.52 -18.13 7.79
N GLY A 212 -23.12 -19.30 7.57
CA GLY A 212 -22.42 -20.51 7.14
C GLY A 212 -21.61 -21.20 8.25
N GLU A 213 -20.88 -22.25 7.87
CA GLU A 213 -20.06 -23.06 8.79
C GLU A 213 -18.55 -22.92 8.55
N ASP A 214 -18.14 -22.27 7.45
CA ASP A 214 -16.74 -22.12 7.06
C ASP A 214 -15.95 -21.30 8.09
N ASN A 215 -15.00 -21.94 8.78
CA ASN A 215 -14.23 -21.34 9.86
C ASN A 215 -12.89 -22.06 10.02
N ALA A 216 -12.09 -22.10 8.94
CA ALA A 216 -10.81 -22.79 8.94
C ALA A 216 -9.81 -22.15 9.91
N GLU A 217 -8.98 -22.97 10.56
CA GLU A 217 -7.84 -22.47 11.33
C GLU A 217 -6.81 -21.86 10.37
N GLY A 218 -6.29 -20.68 10.69
CA GLY A 218 -5.29 -20.04 9.85
C GLY A 218 -5.07 -18.57 10.18
N ILE A 219 -4.16 -17.95 9.43
CA ILE A 219 -3.90 -16.51 9.49
C ILE A 219 -4.80 -15.81 8.47
N LEU A 220 -5.52 -14.77 8.88
CA LEU A 220 -6.39 -13.98 8.00
C LEU A 220 -5.68 -12.71 7.50
N MET A 221 -4.71 -12.22 8.28
CA MET A 221 -3.89 -11.07 7.94
C MET A 221 -2.45 -11.30 8.40
N ALA A 222 -1.48 -11.12 7.51
CA ALA A 222 -0.07 -11.32 7.78
C ALA A 222 0.76 -10.07 7.44
N GLY A 223 1.88 -9.94 8.13
CA GLY A 223 2.89 -8.91 7.92
C GLY A 223 4.27 -9.52 7.67
N ALA A 224 5.13 -8.82 6.95
CA ALA A 224 6.55 -9.16 6.80
C ALA A 224 7.40 -7.88 6.64
N GLY A 225 8.70 -7.99 6.92
CA GLY A 225 9.66 -6.90 6.73
C GLY A 225 10.87 -7.37 5.94
N LEU A 226 11.20 -6.68 4.85
CA LEU A 226 12.39 -6.98 4.05
C LEU A 226 13.20 -5.70 3.83
N GLY A 227 14.46 -5.69 4.25
CA GLY A 227 15.28 -4.49 4.20
C GLY A 227 14.66 -3.35 5.00
N ARG A 228 14.29 -2.26 4.34
CA ARG A 228 13.63 -1.09 4.98
C ARG A 228 12.11 -1.06 4.82
N GLY A 229 11.55 -1.90 3.97
CA GLY A 229 10.11 -1.89 3.67
C GLY A 229 9.34 -2.98 4.38
N ARG A 230 8.03 -2.94 4.20
CA ARG A 230 7.06 -3.81 4.86
C ARG A 230 6.03 -4.31 3.85
N VAL A 231 5.52 -5.51 4.12
CA VAL A 231 4.42 -6.13 3.36
C VAL A 231 3.28 -6.41 4.32
N MET A 232 2.05 -6.16 3.87
CA MET A 232 0.82 -6.61 4.52
C MET A 232 -0.02 -7.38 3.52
N VAL A 233 -0.53 -8.54 3.94
CA VAL A 233 -1.40 -9.41 3.16
C VAL A 233 -2.68 -9.65 3.93
N THR A 234 -3.84 -9.47 3.30
CA THR A 234 -5.15 -9.89 3.83
C THR A 234 -5.82 -10.85 2.86
N THR A 235 -6.60 -11.79 3.41
CA THR A 235 -7.35 -12.78 2.63
C THR A 235 -8.76 -12.34 2.26
N ASP A 236 -9.17 -11.17 2.74
CA ASP A 236 -10.43 -10.54 2.41
C ASP A 236 -10.20 -9.14 1.82
N SER A 237 -10.82 -8.85 0.69
CA SER A 237 -10.89 -7.54 0.02
C SER A 237 -12.25 -6.88 0.20
N GLY A 238 -13.26 -7.63 0.63
CA GLY A 238 -14.60 -7.18 0.93
C GLY A 238 -14.65 -6.19 2.10
N TRP A 239 -13.77 -6.33 3.10
CA TRP A 239 -13.72 -5.40 4.24
C TRP A 239 -13.39 -3.94 3.86
N PHE A 240 -12.86 -3.69 2.66
CA PHE A 240 -12.61 -2.35 2.11
C PHE A 240 -13.78 -1.77 1.32
N LEU A 241 -14.83 -2.56 1.05
CA LEU A 241 -16.00 -2.09 0.32
C LEU A 241 -16.71 -0.98 1.11
N ASN A 242 -17.19 0.04 0.41
CA ASN A 242 -17.99 1.13 0.98
C ASN A 242 -19.08 0.59 1.91
N ALA A 243 -19.78 -0.47 1.51
CA ALA A 243 -20.81 -1.11 2.33
C ALA A 243 -20.26 -1.63 3.67
N ALA A 244 -19.16 -2.39 3.66
CA ALA A 244 -18.52 -2.87 4.88
C ALA A 244 -18.06 -1.71 5.78
N LEU A 245 -17.48 -0.66 5.20
CA LEU A 245 -17.01 0.53 5.94
C LEU A 245 -18.14 1.38 6.54
N ASN A 246 -19.37 1.24 6.02
CA ASN A 246 -20.54 1.98 6.47
C ASN A 246 -21.46 1.14 7.38
N GLY A 247 -21.10 -0.12 7.64
CA GLY A 247 -21.97 -1.04 8.38
C GLY A 247 -23.23 -1.41 7.57
N GLU A 248 -23.14 -1.42 6.25
CA GLU A 248 -24.18 -1.88 5.33
C GLU A 248 -23.89 -3.33 4.90
N GLU A 249 -24.81 -3.93 4.13
CA GLU A 249 -24.67 -5.32 3.68
C GLU A 249 -23.48 -5.50 2.73
N ALA A 250 -22.53 -6.34 3.12
CA ALA A 250 -21.40 -6.76 2.30
C ALA A 250 -21.22 -8.28 2.42
N GLY A 251 -21.16 -8.99 1.29
CA GLY A 251 -21.02 -10.45 1.29
C GLY A 251 -22.17 -11.18 1.99
N GLY A 252 -23.38 -10.62 1.97
CA GLY A 252 -24.57 -11.21 2.58
C GLY A 252 -24.67 -11.05 4.11
N VAL A 253 -23.83 -10.20 4.71
CA VAL A 253 -23.88 -9.89 6.15
C VAL A 253 -23.81 -8.38 6.40
N VAL A 254 -24.34 -7.96 7.55
CA VAL A 254 -24.23 -6.59 8.06
C VAL A 254 -23.40 -6.63 9.34
N ILE A 255 -22.29 -5.89 9.38
CA ILE A 255 -21.42 -5.77 10.55
C ILE A 255 -21.28 -4.30 10.91
N GLU A 256 -22.19 -3.81 11.75
CA GLU A 256 -22.22 -2.42 12.19
C GLU A 256 -21.12 -2.09 13.20
N ASN A 257 -20.82 -0.79 13.37
CA ASN A 257 -19.88 -0.27 14.38
C ASN A 257 -18.50 -0.94 14.34
N ASN A 258 -18.05 -1.35 13.15
CA ASN A 258 -16.72 -1.88 12.93
C ASN A 258 -15.70 -0.75 12.79
N ASP A 259 -14.42 -1.11 12.92
CA ASP A 259 -13.29 -0.21 12.92
C ASP A 259 -12.48 -0.29 11.61
N ASN A 260 -13.03 -0.85 10.53
CA ASN A 260 -12.30 -1.16 9.29
C ASN A 260 -11.54 0.05 8.74
N ARG A 261 -12.14 1.25 8.76
CA ARG A 261 -11.50 2.49 8.31
C ARG A 261 -10.22 2.79 9.10
N GLU A 262 -10.28 2.68 10.42
CA GLU A 262 -9.15 2.97 11.30
C GLU A 262 -8.08 1.87 11.20
N ILE A 263 -8.49 0.60 11.21
CA ILE A 263 -7.60 -0.55 10.99
C ILE A 263 -6.83 -0.36 9.68
N ALA A 264 -7.53 -0.13 8.57
CA ALA A 264 -6.94 0.06 7.26
C ALA A 264 -5.96 1.23 7.22
N ARG A 265 -6.36 2.39 7.75
CA ARG A 265 -5.51 3.59 7.78
C ARG A 265 -4.23 3.34 8.57
N ARG A 266 -4.31 2.73 9.76
CA ARG A 266 -3.14 2.42 10.58
C ARG A 266 -2.21 1.42 9.91
N LEU A 267 -2.74 0.39 9.26
CA LEU A 267 -1.95 -0.58 8.52
C LEU A 267 -1.28 0.06 7.30
N ALA A 268 -1.97 0.93 6.57
CA ALA A 268 -1.37 1.67 5.45
C ALA A 268 -0.18 2.55 5.91
N ARG A 269 -0.34 3.27 7.03
CA ARG A 269 0.75 4.03 7.65
C ARG A 269 1.90 3.13 8.09
N TRP A 270 1.58 2.03 8.78
CA TRP A 270 2.58 1.06 9.24
C TRP A 270 3.37 0.48 8.07
N VAL A 271 2.70 0.04 7.00
CA VAL A 271 3.36 -0.46 5.78
C VAL A 271 4.20 0.62 5.10
N GLY A 272 3.73 1.87 5.09
CA GLY A 272 4.46 3.03 4.59
C GLY A 272 5.58 3.57 5.48
N GLY A 273 5.82 2.97 6.66
CA GLY A 273 6.87 3.40 7.58
C GLY A 273 6.60 4.72 8.33
N MET A 274 5.32 5.09 8.51
CA MET A 274 4.85 6.34 9.11
C MET A 274 4.27 6.22 10.52
#